data_AF-A0A941ZEP6-F1
#
_entry.id   AF-A0A941ZEP6-F1
#
_cell.length_a   1.000
_cell.length_b   1.000
_cell.length_c   1.000
_cell.angle_alpha   90.00
_cell.angle_beta   90.00
_cell.angle_gamma   90.00
#
_symmetry.space_group_name_H-M   'P 1'
#
loop_
_entity.id
_entity.type
_entity.pdbx_description
1 polymer ?
#
loop_
_entity_poly.entity_id
_entity_poly.type
_entity_poly.pdbx_seq_one_letter_code
_entity_poly.pdbx_strand_id
1 'polypeptide(L)' 'MYNIEVLEKKRLEKGLSYTEIADKLGIHKVTVSRTLKGITMKPRTVKLLADYLGVEMNRVVQ' A
#
# COMPACT_ATOMS: atom_id res chain seq x y z
N MET A 1 -4.75 -14.71 -3.50
CA MET A 1 -4.96 -13.48 -4.29
C MET A 1 -4.83 -12.28 -3.36
N TYR A 2 -4.17 -11.18 -3.78
CA TYR A 2 -4.05 -10.01 -2.89
C TYR A 2 -5.32 -9.16 -2.95
N ASN A 3 -5.93 -8.90 -1.79
CA ASN A 3 -6.97 -7.89 -1.64
C ASN A 3 -6.29 -6.54 -1.38
N ILE A 4 -5.91 -5.85 -2.45
CA ILE A 4 -5.21 -4.55 -2.37
C ILE A 4 -6.17 -3.41 -1.97
N GLU A 5 -7.47 -3.57 -2.22
CA GLU A 5 -8.48 -2.54 -1.95
C GLU A 5 -8.51 -2.12 -0.47
N VAL A 6 -8.19 -3.04 0.45
CA VAL A 6 -8.07 -2.73 1.88
C VAL A 6 -6.97 -1.70 2.17
N LEU A 7 -5.84 -1.76 1.44
CA LEU A 7 -4.74 -0.81 1.61
C LEU A 7 -5.12 0.56 1.07
N GLU A 8 -5.75 0.60 -0.10
CA GLU A 8 -6.18 1.87 -0.70
C GLU A 8 -7.27 2.56 0.14
N LYS A 9 -8.25 1.80 0.65
CA LYS A 9 -9.23 2.32 1.60
C LYS A 9 -8.56 2.87 2.85
N LYS A 10 -7.58 2.15 3.41
CA LYS A 10 -6.88 2.60 4.62
C LYS A 10 -6.05 3.86 4.38
N ARG A 11 -5.44 4.00 3.20
CA ARG A 11 -4.77 5.24 2.79
C ARG A 11 -5.74 6.42 2.81
N LEU A 12 -6.92 6.24 2.19
CA LEU A 12 -7.94 7.28 2.09
C LEU A 12 -8.48 7.69 3.47
N GLU A 13 -8.73 6.72 4.36
CA GLU A 13 -9.12 7.00 5.76
C GLU A 13 -8.09 7.84 6.52
N LYS A 14 -6.80 7.64 6.24
CA LYS A 14 -5.71 8.43 6.83
C LYS A 14 -5.46 9.76 6.12
N GLY A 15 -6.15 10.05 5.01
CA GLY A 15 -5.94 11.27 4.22
C GLY A 15 -4.57 11.38 3.56
N LEU A 16 -3.85 10.28 3.40
CA LEU A 16 -2.46 10.27 2.92
C LEU A 16 -2.40 10.31 1.40
N SER A 17 -1.59 11.21 0.83
CA SER A 17 -1.26 11.18 -0.59
C SER A 17 -0.24 10.09 -0.92
N TYR A 18 -0.16 9.68 -2.19
CA TYR A 18 0.88 8.75 -2.65
C TYR A 18 2.30 9.32 -2.48
N THR A 19 2.43 10.66 -2.56
CA THR A 19 3.72 11.35 -2.41
C THR A 19 4.18 11.27 -0.95
N GLU A 20 3.30 11.56 0.01
CA GLU A 20 3.64 11.46 1.44
C GLU A 20 4.06 10.04 1.83
N ILE A 21 3.35 9.01 1.31
CA ILE A 21 3.74 7.61 1.53
C ILE A 21 5.11 7.32 0.93
N ALA A 22 5.34 7.77 -0.30
CA ALA A 22 6.59 7.56 -1.02
C ALA A 22 7.77 8.18 -0.28
N ASP A 23 7.63 9.44 0.14
CA ASP A 23 8.66 10.17 0.88
C ASP A 23 8.94 9.54 2.24
N LYS A 24 7.88 9.12 2.96
CA LYS A 24 8.03 8.44 4.27
C LYS A 24 8.67 7.07 4.18
N LEU A 25 8.45 6.35 3.08
CA LEU A 25 8.96 4.99 2.89
C LEU A 25 10.25 4.93 2.07
N GLY A 26 10.72 6.06 1.53
CA GLY A 26 11.90 6.11 0.68
C GLY A 26 11.75 5.32 -0.63
N ILE A 27 10.53 5.25 -1.19
CA ILE A 27 10.24 4.55 -2.44
C ILE A 27 9.63 5.50 -3.47
N HIS A 28 9.68 5.15 -4.75
CA HIS A 28 9.07 5.99 -5.78
C HIS A 28 7.53 6.04 -5.64
N LYS A 29 6.95 7.23 -5.80
CA LYS A 29 5.49 7.45 -5.88
C LYS A 29 4.80 6.55 -6.90
N VAL A 30 5.46 6.25 -8.02
CA VAL A 30 4.95 5.32 -9.04
C VAL A 30 4.80 3.90 -8.48
N THR A 31 5.73 3.46 -7.64
CA THR A 31 5.64 2.17 -6.95
C THR A 31 4.44 2.11 -6.01
N VAL A 32 4.25 3.16 -5.19
CA VAL A 32 3.07 3.28 -4.30
C VAL A 32 1.77 3.19 -5.12
N SER A 33 1.63 4.03 -6.14
CA SER A 33 0.44 4.11 -6.99
C SER A 33 0.13 2.80 -7.69
N ARG A 34 1.14 2.14 -8.30
CA ARG A 34 0.94 0.87 -9.00
C ARG A 34 0.59 -0.26 -8.05
N THR A 35 1.15 -0.28 -6.84
CA THR A 35 0.83 -1.29 -5.85
C THR A 35 -0.56 -1.10 -5.26
N LEU A 36 -0.96 0.12 -4.89
CA LEU A 36 -2.31 0.38 -4.34
C LEU A 36 -3.43 0.27 -5.38
N LYS A 37 -3.10 0.34 -6.67
CA LYS A 37 -4.03 0.03 -7.78
C LYS A 37 -4.03 -1.44 -8.18
N GLY A 38 -3.27 -2.31 -7.51
CA GLY A 38 -3.17 -3.73 -7.84
C GLY A 38 -2.43 -4.05 -9.15
N ILE A 39 -1.81 -3.06 -9.80
CA ILE A 39 -1.07 -3.24 -11.06
C ILE A 39 0.22 -4.05 -10.81
N THR A 40 0.89 -3.80 -9.68
CA THR A 40 2.11 -4.53 -9.29
C THR A 40 2.06 -4.95 -7.83
N MET A 41 2.04 -6.25 -7.59
CA MET A 41 1.88 -6.83 -6.24
C MET A 41 3.18 -7.52 -5.80
N LYS A 42 4.26 -6.73 -5.69
CA LYS A 42 5.53 -7.25 -5.15
C LYS A 42 5.35 -7.50 -3.65
N PRO A 43 5.58 -8.73 -3.14
CA PRO A 43 5.30 -9.07 -1.73
C PRO A 43 5.96 -8.11 -0.73
N ARG A 44 7.22 -7.70 -0.99
CA ARG A 44 7.96 -6.75 -0.16
C ARG A 44 7.29 -5.37 -0.10
N THR A 45 6.80 -4.86 -1.23
CA THR A 45 6.13 -3.55 -1.30
C THR A 45 4.75 -3.60 -0.67
N VAL A 46 4.00 -4.68 -0.90
CA VAL A 46 2.69 -4.88 -0.28
C VAL A 46 2.82 -4.93 1.24
N LYS A 47 3.78 -5.69 1.76
CA LYS A 47 4.07 -5.75 3.19
C LYS A 47 4.47 -4.38 3.75
N LEU A 48 5.38 -3.67 3.09
CA LEU A 48 5.82 -2.35 3.52
C LEU A 48 4.66 -1.34 3.62
N LEU A 49 3.76 -1.35 2.62
CA LEU A 49 2.57 -0.50 2.63
C LEU A 49 1.56 -0.94 3.70
N ALA A 50 1.39 -2.24 3.91
CA ALA A 50 0.52 -2.78 4.96
C ALA A 50 1.02 -2.37 6.36
N ASP A 51 2.31 -2.53 6.64
CA ASP A 51 2.94 -2.13 7.90
C ASP A 51 2.76 -0.62 8.15
N TYR A 52 3.02 0.22 7.13
CA TYR A 52 2.86 1.67 7.23
C TYR A 52 1.39 2.11 7.42
N LEU A 53 0.46 1.45 6.74
CA LEU A 53 -0.97 1.73 6.84
C LEU A 53 -1.61 1.11 8.08
N GLY A 54 -0.89 0.25 8.82
CA GLY A 54 -1.40 -0.45 9.99
C GLY A 54 -2.45 -1.50 9.63
N VAL A 55 -2.25 -2.19 8.50
CA VAL A 55 -3.13 -3.25 8.02
C VAL A 55 -2.41 -4.59 8.18
N GLU A 56 -3.07 -5.55 8.83
CA GLU A 56 -2.54 -6.89 8.99
C GLU A 56 -2.50 -7.63 7.64
N MET A 57 -1.39 -8.32 7.36
CA MET A 57 -1.20 -9.05 6.10
C MET A 57 -2.27 -10.11 5.83
N ASN A 58 -2.88 -10.69 6.86
CA ASN A 58 -3.99 -11.65 6.72
C ASN A 58 -5.24 -11.02 6.08
N ARG A 59 -5.39 -9.70 6.13
CA ARG A 59 -6.47 -8.96 5.45
C ARG A 59 -6.12 -8.63 4.00
N VAL A 60 -4.83 -8.69 3.66
CA VAL A 60 -4.29 -8.35 2.34
C VAL A 60 -4.12 -9.60 1.49
N VAL A 61 -3.89 -10.77 2.10
CA VAL A 61 -3.74 -12.06 1.40
C VAL A 61 -4.99 -12.90 1.66
N GLN A 62 -5.74 -13.21 0.60
CA GLN A 62 -6.88 -14.14 0.62
C GLN A 62 -6.60 -15.39 -0.21
#